data_AF-A0A329UQR4-F1
#
_entry.id   AF-A0A329UQR4-F1
#
_cell.length_a   1.000
_cell.length_b   1.000
_cell.length_c   1.000
_cell.angle_alpha   90.00
_cell.angle_beta   90.00
_cell.angle_gamma   90.00
#
_symmetry.space_group_name_H-M   'P 1'
#
loop_
_entity.id
_entity.type
_entity.pdbx_description
1 polymer ?
#
loop_
_entity_poly.entity_id
_entity_poly.type
_entity_poly.pdbx_seq_one_letter_code
_entity_poly.pdbx_strand_id
1 'polypeptide(L)'
;MDNPRLEFGSVPVRVAAKVYGRDPSWVRAGIISGWLPIGQATRNGVPVTGMKQMNSKYGRINYYISPKLLYEQTGFEWRGEK
;
A
#
# COMPACT_ATOMS: atom_id res chain seq x y z
N MET A 1 -2.19 -27.90 -2.27
CA MET A 1 -2.61 -26.48 -2.25
C MET A 1 -1.51 -25.71 -2.95
N ASP A 2 -1.80 -25.13 -4.11
CA ASP A 2 -0.83 -24.32 -4.83
C ASP A 2 -0.48 -23.09 -3.99
N ASN A 3 0.80 -22.93 -3.65
CA ASN A 3 1.26 -21.72 -2.97
C ASN A 3 1.21 -20.55 -3.96
N PRO A 4 0.65 -19.39 -3.57
CA PRO A 4 0.64 -18.22 -4.43
C PRO A 4 2.07 -17.81 -4.76
N ARG A 5 2.35 -17.59 -6.05
CA ARG A 5 3.66 -17.11 -6.53
C ARG A 5 3.69 -15.59 -6.43
N LEU A 6 4.01 -15.10 -5.24
CA LEU A 6 4.16 -13.67 -4.97
C LEU A 6 5.62 -13.24 -5.17
N GLU A 7 5.83 -12.25 -6.02
CA GLU A 7 7.15 -11.65 -6.21
C GLU A 7 7.56 -10.76 -5.03
N PHE A 8 8.86 -10.65 -4.82
CA PHE A 8 9.44 -9.80 -3.78
C PHE A 8 9.31 -8.32 -4.16
N GLY A 9 9.16 -7.48 -3.14
CA GLY A 9 9.14 -6.02 -3.27
C GLY A 9 7.85 -5.38 -2.76
N SER A 10 7.65 -4.12 -3.17
CA SER A 10 6.48 -3.33 -2.79
C SER A 10 5.52 -3.23 -3.98
N VAL A 11 4.23 -3.51 -3.75
CA VAL A 11 3.22 -3.26 -4.77
C VAL A 11 3.05 -1.75 -4.96
N PRO A 12 3.10 -1.22 -6.19
CA PRO A 12 2.82 0.19 -6.42
C PRO A 12 1.39 0.56 -5.99
N VAL A 13 1.22 1.72 -5.35
CA VAL A 13 -0.10 2.21 -4.90
C VAL A 13 -1.13 2.21 -6.04
N ARG A 14 -0.70 2.50 -7.28
CA ARG A 14 -1.56 2.50 -8.46
C ARG A 14 -2.08 1.10 -8.80
N VAL A 15 -1.27 0.06 -8.60
CA VAL A 15 -1.67 -1.34 -8.80
C VAL A 15 -2.68 -1.72 -7.74
N ALA A 16 -2.39 -1.48 -6.46
CA ALA A 16 -3.33 -1.75 -5.37
C ALA A 16 -4.67 -1.02 -5.59
N ALA A 17 -4.64 0.24 -6.04
CA ALA A 17 -5.85 1.00 -6.35
C ALA A 17 -6.71 0.35 -7.45
N LYS A 18 -6.07 -0.18 -8.50
CA LYS A 18 -6.77 -0.96 -9.55
C LYS A 18 -7.39 -2.23 -9.00
N VAL A 19 -6.68 -2.97 -8.14
CA VAL A 19 -7.17 -4.19 -7.49
C VAL A 19 -8.44 -3.92 -6.69
N TYR A 20 -8.49 -2.81 -5.95
CA TYR A 20 -9.68 -2.42 -5.18
C TYR A 20 -10.76 -1.71 -6.01
N GLY A 21 -10.50 -1.33 -7.26
CA GLY A 21 -11.41 -0.48 -8.05
C GLY A 21 -11.60 0.91 -7.44
N ARG A 22 -10.54 1.48 -6.84
CA ARG A 22 -10.56 2.77 -6.12
C ARG A 22 -9.48 3.73 -6.63
N ASP A 23 -9.54 4.97 -6.15
CA ASP A 23 -8.50 5.97 -6.39
C ASP A 23 -7.23 5.70 -5.55
N PRO A 24 -6.00 5.97 -6.06
CA PRO A 24 -4.78 5.87 -5.27
C PRO A 24 -4.80 6.62 -3.93
N SER A 25 -5.53 7.74 -3.85
CA SER A 25 -5.67 8.52 -2.61
C SER A 25 -6.48 7.77 -1.56
N TRP A 26 -7.46 6.96 -1.96
CA TRP A 26 -8.22 6.09 -1.06
C TRP A 26 -7.31 5.04 -0.41
N VAL A 27 -6.41 4.42 -1.20
CA VAL A 27 -5.42 3.47 -0.70
C VAL A 27 -4.45 4.14 0.28
N ARG A 28 -3.92 5.31 -0.08
CA ARG A 28 -3.00 6.08 0.80
C ARG A 28 -3.67 6.47 2.11
N ALA A 29 -4.90 6.97 2.05
CA ALA A 29 -5.67 7.35 3.22
C ALA A 29 -5.97 6.14 4.11
N GLY A 30 -6.28 4.97 3.52
CA GLY A 30 -6.52 3.75 4.26
C GLY A 30 -5.32 3.20 4.98
N ILE A 31 -4.14 3.22 4.34
CA ILE A 31 -2.89 2.81 4.96
C ILE A 31 -2.56 3.75 6.14
N ILE A 32 -2.66 5.07 5.93
CA ILE A 32 -2.34 6.06 6.97
C ILE A 32 -3.34 6.01 8.13
N SER A 33 -4.63 5.83 7.84
CA SER A 33 -5.69 5.78 8.85
C SER A 33 -5.82 4.41 9.53
N GLY A 34 -5.09 3.39 9.07
CA GLY A 34 -5.04 2.06 9.66
C GLY A 34 -6.20 1.12 9.32
N TRP A 35 -7.25 1.56 8.62
CA TRP A 35 -8.37 0.68 8.24
C TRP A 35 -8.08 -0.17 6.99
N LEU A 36 -7.03 0.15 6.22
CA LEU A 36 -6.53 -0.68 5.11
C LEU A 36 -5.14 -1.24 5.45
N PRO A 37 -5.06 -2.34 6.23
CA PRO A 37 -3.82 -2.86 6.78
C PRO A 37 -3.02 -3.70 5.77
N ILE A 38 -2.77 -3.16 4.57
CA ILE A 38 -2.00 -3.84 3.51
C ILE A 38 -0.53 -3.38 3.44
N GLY A 39 -0.17 -2.38 4.22
CA GLY A 39 1.09 -1.67 4.05
C GLY A 39 1.37 -0.65 5.13
N GLN A 40 2.45 0.10 4.94
CA GLN A 40 2.88 1.16 5.83
C GLN A 40 3.23 2.42 5.05
N ALA A 41 2.98 3.56 5.67
CA ALA A 41 3.39 4.87 5.17
C ALA A 41 4.51 5.41 6.05
N THR A 42 5.61 5.85 5.42
CA THR A 42 6.75 6.45 6.13
C THR A 42 7.18 7.74 5.47
N ARG A 43 7.75 8.64 6.26
CA ARG A 43 8.42 9.85 5.79
C ARG A 43 9.72 9.99 6.54
N ASN A 44 10.82 10.05 5.80
CA ASN A 44 12.18 10.10 6.36
C ASN A 44 12.42 8.98 7.39
N GLY A 45 11.91 7.77 7.13
CA GLY A 45 12.01 6.62 8.03
C GLY A 45 11.00 6.61 9.20
N VAL A 46 10.24 7.69 9.41
CA VAL A 46 9.27 7.79 10.51
C VAL A 46 7.87 7.39 10.02
N PRO A 47 7.14 6.52 10.75
CA PRO A 47 5.75 6.17 10.42
C PRO A 47 4.82 7.37 10.33
N VAL A 48 3.92 7.35 9.35
CA VAL A 48 2.85 8.34 9.16
C VAL A 48 1.51 7.63 9.40
N THR A 49 0.87 7.93 10.53
CA THR A 49 -0.35 7.27 11.02
C THR A 49 -1.52 8.23 11.21
N GLY A 50 -1.34 9.52 10.89
CA GLY A 50 -2.37 10.54 11.05
C GLY A 50 -2.65 11.32 9.77
N MET A 51 -3.92 11.58 9.48
CA MET A 51 -4.34 12.40 8.32
C MET A 51 -3.71 13.81 8.33
N LYS A 52 -3.49 14.40 9.52
CA LYS A 52 -2.80 15.70 9.67
C LYS A 52 -1.36 15.66 9.13
N GLN A 53 -0.74 14.49 9.08
CA GLN A 53 0.61 14.27 8.58
C GLN A 53 0.67 14.10 7.05
N MET A 54 -0.46 14.00 6.34
CA MET A 54 -0.52 13.90 4.87
C MET A 54 -0.20 15.20 4.14
N ASN A 55 -0.10 16.32 4.86
CA ASN A 55 0.17 17.61 4.23
C ASN A 55 1.51 17.58 3.46
N SER A 56 1.43 17.93 2.18
CA SER A 56 2.56 17.90 1.23
C SER A 56 3.70 18.84 1.62
N LYS A 57 3.45 19.87 2.44
CA LYS A 57 4.48 20.80 2.94
C LYS A 57 5.57 20.12 3.76
N TYR A 58 5.29 18.93 4.30
CA TYR A 58 6.23 18.17 5.10
C TYR A 58 7.12 17.24 4.25
N GLY A 59 6.96 17.22 2.93
CA GLY A 59 7.72 16.37 2.01
C GLY A 59 6.99 15.08 1.61
N ARG A 60 7.67 14.26 0.80
CA ARG A 60 7.10 13.05 0.19
C ARG A 60 6.91 11.93 1.22
N ILE A 61 5.76 11.28 1.16
CA ILE A 61 5.46 10.05 1.88
C ILE A 61 5.80 8.86 0.98
N ASN A 62 6.55 7.91 1.52
CA ASN A 62 6.82 6.63 0.91
C ASN A 62 5.77 5.61 1.39
N TYR A 63 5.32 4.76 0.47
CA TYR A 63 4.36 3.71 0.76
C TYR A 63 4.99 2.37 0.44
N TYR A 64 4.96 1.49 1.43
CA TYR A 64 5.24 0.08 1.26
C TYR A 64 3.93 -0.68 1.29
N ILE A 65 3.61 -1.45 0.25
CA ILE A 65 2.45 -2.34 0.21
C ILE A 65 2.97 -3.76 0.10
N SER A 66 2.59 -4.60 1.06
CA SER A 66 2.99 -6.00 1.11
C SER A 66 2.23 -6.81 0.06
N PRO A 67 2.91 -7.47 -0.89
CA PRO A 67 2.29 -8.43 -1.81
C PRO A 67 1.44 -9.48 -1.10
N LYS A 68 1.93 -9.97 0.05
CA LYS A 68 1.24 -10.97 0.87
C LYS A 68 -0.05 -10.44 1.47
N LEU A 69 -0.03 -9.27 2.10
CA LEU A 69 -1.23 -8.70 2.74
C LEU A 69 -2.29 -8.32 1.70
N LEU A 70 -1.85 -7.81 0.54
CA LEU A 70 -2.76 -7.52 -0.57
C LEU A 70 -3.42 -8.80 -1.09
N TYR A 71 -2.64 -9.88 -1.27
CA TYR A 71 -3.16 -11.19 -1.66
C TYR A 71 -4.16 -11.73 -0.64
N GLU A 72 -3.85 -11.69 0.66
CA GLU A 72 -4.74 -12.19 1.71
C GLU A 72 -6.10 -11.47 1.74
N GLN A 73 -6.14 -10.18 1.40
CA GLN A 73 -7.40 -9.42 1.36
C GLN A 73 -8.17 -9.56 0.04
N THR A 74 -7.50 -9.78 -1.09
CA THR A 74 -8.10 -9.59 -2.42
C THR A 74 -7.97 -10.79 -3.35
N GLY A 75 -7.11 -11.76 -3.01
CA GLY A 75 -6.69 -12.84 -3.90
C GLY A 75 -5.74 -12.41 -5.03
N PHE A 76 -5.32 -11.14 -5.08
CA PHE A 76 -4.46 -10.63 -6.14
C PHE A 76 -3.01 -11.13 -6.01
N GLU A 77 -2.54 -11.86 -7.02
CA GLU A 77 -1.15 -12.32 -7.09
C GLU A 77 -0.25 -11.26 -7.71
N TRP A 78 0.66 -10.71 -6.90
CA TRP A 78 1.64 -9.75 -7.40
C TRP A 78 2.81 -10.44 -8.10
N ARG A 79 3.07 -10.05 -9.36
CA ARG A 79 4.11 -10.62 -10.22
C ARG A 79 5.25 -9.65 -10.59
N GLY A 80 5.43 -8.58 -9.81
CA GLY A 80 6.61 -7.71 -9.93
C GLY A 80 6.55 -6.67 -11.06
N GLU A 81 5.38 -6.40 -11.64
CA GLU A 81 5.22 -5.35 -12.65
C GLU A 81 5.60 -3.95 -12.10
N LYS A 82 5.88 -2.96 -12.95
CA LYS A 82 6.23 -1.60 -12.50
C LYS A 82 5.27 -0.55 -13.06
#